data_AF-E6MJH1-F1
#
_entry.id   AF-E6MJH1-F1
#
_cell.length_a   1.000
_cell.length_b   1.000
_cell.length_c   1.000
_cell.angle_alpha   90.00
_cell.angle_beta   90.00
_cell.angle_gamma   90.00
#
_symmetry.space_group_name_H-M   'P 1'
#
loop_
_entity.id
_entity.type
_entity.pdbx_description
1 polymer ?
#
loop_
_entity_poly.entity_id
_entity_poly.type
_entity_poly.pdbx_seq_one_letter_code
_entity_poly.pdbx_strand_id
1 'polypeptide(L)'
;MKQDYNAIADETFRLRKQKERATINSHSREEAINRIKELQDFIAGQKTGIRKFDKADVRKLIQKITVYAETFTVEFKSGVNIDITKYKSDSKFLIF
;
A
#
# COMPACT_ATOMS: atom_id res chain seq x y z
N MET A 1 -31.88 -51.89 4.63
CA MET A 1 -32.89 -50.95 5.19
C MET A 1 -32.32 -49.96 6.21
N LYS A 2 -31.66 -50.38 7.32
CA LYS A 2 -31.06 -49.40 8.27
C LYS A 2 -29.83 -48.66 7.74
N GLN A 3 -29.04 -49.30 6.89
CA GLN A 3 -27.78 -48.72 6.38
C GLN A 3 -28.01 -47.56 5.40
N ASP A 4 -29.00 -47.66 4.52
CA ASP A 4 -29.34 -46.60 3.56
C ASP A 4 -29.90 -45.35 4.27
N TYR A 5 -30.69 -45.56 5.33
CA TYR A 5 -31.21 -44.49 6.17
C TYR A 5 -30.09 -43.73 6.90
N ASN A 6 -29.11 -44.46 7.44
CA ASN A 6 -27.95 -43.85 8.10
C ASN A 6 -27.08 -43.08 7.10
N ALA A 7 -26.88 -43.59 5.89
CA ALA A 7 -26.13 -42.90 4.85
C ALA A 7 -26.78 -41.57 4.45
N ILE A 8 -28.11 -41.53 4.36
CA ILE A 8 -28.87 -40.30 4.07
C ILE A 8 -28.78 -39.30 5.23
N ALA A 9 -28.82 -39.79 6.49
CA ALA A 9 -28.69 -38.95 7.67
C ALA A 9 -27.28 -38.31 7.77
N ASP A 10 -26.24 -39.10 7.53
CA ASP A 10 -24.84 -38.64 7.52
C ASP A 10 -24.60 -37.60 6.41
N GLU A 11 -25.17 -37.82 5.23
CA GLU A 11 -25.07 -36.89 4.12
C GLU A 11 -25.81 -35.57 4.41
N THR A 12 -26.99 -35.65 5.02
CA THR A 12 -27.73 -34.45 5.47
C THR A 12 -26.93 -33.63 6.48
N PHE A 13 -26.25 -34.30 7.41
CA PHE A 13 -25.38 -33.63 8.38
C PHE A 13 -24.16 -33.00 7.70
N ARG A 14 -23.52 -33.72 6.78
CA ARG A 14 -22.36 -33.24 6.00
C ARG A 14 -22.71 -31.97 5.21
N LEU A 15 -23.86 -31.95 4.54
CA LEU A 15 -24.32 -30.81 3.75
C LEU A 15 -24.62 -29.58 4.61
N ARG A 16 -25.23 -29.76 5.78
CA ARG A 16 -25.47 -28.65 6.74
C ARG A 16 -24.17 -28.01 7.21
N LYS A 17 -23.20 -28.85 7.59
CA LYS A 17 -21.88 -28.39 8.04
C LYS A 17 -21.12 -27.65 6.92
N GLN A 18 -21.24 -28.10 5.67
CA GLN A 18 -20.65 -27.38 4.53
C GLN A 18 -21.32 -26.04 4.28
N LYS A 19 -22.66 -25.97 4.34
CA LYS A 19 -23.39 -24.72 4.20
C LYS A 19 -22.97 -23.70 5.25
N GLU A 20 -22.90 -24.12 6.52
CA GLU A 20 -22.49 -23.26 7.62
C GLU A 20 -21.07 -22.71 7.44
N ARG A 21 -20.11 -23.56 7.05
CA ARG A 21 -18.74 -23.14 6.72
C ARG A 21 -18.71 -22.16 5.55
N ALA A 22 -19.49 -22.41 4.50
CA ALA A 22 -19.56 -21.52 3.34
C ALA A 22 -20.11 -20.15 3.74
N THR A 23 -21.13 -20.09 4.60
CA THR A 23 -21.70 -18.84 5.13
C THR A 23 -20.69 -18.07 5.97
N ILE A 24 -19.96 -18.73 6.89
CA ILE A 24 -18.91 -18.09 7.69
C ILE A 24 -17.82 -17.52 6.77
N ASN A 25 -17.33 -18.33 5.82
CA ASN A 25 -16.31 -17.90 4.88
C ASN A 25 -16.77 -16.73 4.01
N SER A 26 -18.03 -16.70 3.58
CA SER A 26 -18.56 -15.57 2.82
C SER A 26 -18.62 -14.30 3.65
N HIS A 27 -19.01 -14.38 4.92
CA HIS A 27 -19.02 -13.23 5.83
C HIS A 27 -17.61 -12.68 6.06
N SER A 28 -16.64 -13.54 6.36
CA SER A 28 -15.24 -13.11 6.54
C SER A 28 -14.66 -12.50 5.25
N ARG A 29 -15.05 -13.02 4.07
CA ARG A 29 -14.63 -12.45 2.79
C ARG A 29 -15.25 -11.06 2.55
N GLU A 30 -16.51 -10.88 2.91
CA GLU A 30 -17.22 -9.61 2.77
C GLU A 30 -16.64 -8.53 3.70
N GLU A 31 -16.32 -8.88 4.94
CA GLU A 31 -15.60 -8.02 5.88
C GLU A 31 -14.23 -7.59 5.33
N ALA A 32 -13.46 -8.52 4.78
CA ALA A 32 -12.16 -8.20 4.18
C ALA A 32 -12.30 -7.26 2.98
N ILE A 33 -13.31 -7.45 2.13
CA ILE A 33 -13.58 -6.56 0.99
C ILE A 33 -13.97 -5.17 1.47
N ASN A 34 -14.82 -5.06 2.50
CA ASN A 34 -15.19 -3.77 3.07
C ASN A 34 -13.97 -3.05 3.64
N ARG A 35 -13.09 -3.78 4.34
CA ARG A 35 -11.84 -3.21 4.85
C ARG A 35 -10.91 -2.73 3.75
N ILE A 36 -10.81 -3.46 2.63
CA ILE A 36 -10.03 -3.02 1.46
C ILE A 36 -10.61 -1.72 0.88
N LYS A 37 -11.94 -1.63 0.73
CA LYS A 37 -12.60 -0.41 0.23
C LYS A 37 -12.36 0.79 1.14
N GLU A 38 -12.52 0.61 2.45
CA GLU A 38 -12.22 1.67 3.43
C GLU A 38 -10.79 2.18 3.32
N LEU A 39 -9.81 1.28 3.14
CA LEU A 39 -8.41 1.65 2.99
C LEU A 39 -8.16 2.37 1.66
N GLN A 40 -8.80 1.93 0.57
CA GLN A 40 -8.72 2.59 -0.73
C GLN A 40 -9.28 4.02 -0.65
N ASP A 41 -10.46 4.20 -0.03
CA ASP A 41 -11.08 5.51 0.15
C ASP A 41 -10.23 6.42 1.05
N PHE A 42 -9.64 5.85 2.12
CA PHE A 42 -8.72 6.58 3.00
C PHE A 42 -7.49 7.11 2.24
N ILE A 43 -6.86 6.25 1.42
CA ILE A 43 -5.70 6.62 0.60
C ILE A 43 -6.09 7.67 -0.45
N ALA A 44 -7.22 7.48 -1.13
CA ALA A 44 -7.71 8.42 -2.14
C ALA A 44 -8.06 9.80 -1.56
N GLY A 45 -8.58 9.82 -0.32
CA GLY A 45 -8.88 11.05 0.42
C GLY A 45 -7.66 11.79 0.97
N GLN A 46 -6.45 11.18 0.94
CA GLN A 46 -5.24 11.87 1.33
C GLN A 46 -4.91 12.96 0.32
N LYS A 47 -4.66 14.19 0.80
CA LYS A 47 -4.13 15.26 -0.04
C LYS A 47 -2.70 14.89 -0.44
N THR A 48 -2.55 14.28 -1.60
CA THR A 48 -1.26 14.01 -2.28
C THR A 48 -0.67 15.27 -2.92
N GLY A 49 -1.37 16.41 -2.80
CA GLY A 49 -0.84 17.70 -3.19
C GLY A 49 0.45 17.98 -2.44
N ILE A 50 1.54 18.09 -3.20
CA ILE A 50 2.87 18.44 -2.74
C ILE A 50 2.74 19.62 -1.77
N ARG A 51 2.86 19.33 -0.47
CA ARG A 51 2.79 20.32 0.59
C ARG A 51 3.98 21.26 0.36
N LYS A 52 3.73 22.57 0.40
CA LYS A 52 4.73 23.63 0.25
C LYS A 52 6.00 23.21 0.99
N PHE A 53 7.06 22.92 0.25
CA PHE A 53 8.29 22.35 0.80
C PHE A 53 8.92 23.34 1.79
N ASP A 54 9.00 22.97 3.06
CA ASP A 54 9.84 23.68 4.01
C ASP A 54 11.29 23.24 3.80
N LYS A 55 12.16 24.19 3.43
CA LYS A 55 13.57 23.94 3.18
C LYS A 55 14.26 23.30 4.40
N ALA A 56 13.84 23.63 5.61
CA ALA A 56 14.40 23.06 6.83
C ALA A 56 14.08 21.57 6.97
N ASP A 57 12.89 21.14 6.55
CA ASP A 57 12.48 19.74 6.63
C ASP A 57 13.09 18.89 5.51
N VAL A 58 13.23 19.44 4.30
CA VAL A 58 13.92 18.75 3.20
C VAL A 58 15.37 18.43 3.57
N ARG A 59 16.07 19.37 4.22
CA ARG A 59 17.45 19.12 4.69
C ARG A 59 17.54 17.94 5.66
N LYS A 60 16.54 17.72 6.50
CA LYS A 60 16.53 16.60 7.45
C LYS A 60 16.42 15.25 6.76
N LEU A 61 15.86 15.20 5.54
CA LEU A 61 15.68 13.97 4.77
C LEU A 61 16.92 13.60 3.96
N ILE A 62 17.80 14.56 3.68
CA ILE A 62 19.03 14.33 2.95
C ILE A 62 20.02 13.59 3.87
N GLN A 63 20.57 12.49 3.36
CA GLN A 63 21.64 11.73 3.99
C GLN A 63 23.01 12.27 3.54
N LYS A 64 23.18 12.48 2.23
CA LYS A 64 24.44 12.94 1.64
C LYS A 64 24.18 13.60 0.28
N ILE A 65 25.01 14.57 -0.07
CA ILE A 65 25.09 15.12 -1.44
C ILE A 65 26.51 14.86 -1.94
N THR A 66 26.62 14.22 -3.10
CA THR A 66 27.90 13.98 -3.78
C THR A 66 27.93 14.80 -5.06
N VAL A 67 28.91 15.69 -5.18
CA VAL A 67 29.05 16.61 -6.34
C VAL A 67 30.14 16.08 -7.27
N TYR A 68 29.81 16.01 -8.56
CA TYR A 68 30.71 15.67 -9.65
C TYR A 68 30.90 16.88 -10.57
N ALA A 69 31.73 16.74 -11.62
CA ALA A 69 32.06 17.83 -12.53
C ALA A 69 30.83 18.41 -13.26
N GLU A 70 29.87 17.58 -13.66
CA GLU A 70 28.70 18.00 -14.44
C GLU A 70 27.35 17.62 -13.81
N THR A 71 27.39 16.85 -12.72
CA THR A 71 26.23 16.25 -12.07
C THR A 71 26.37 16.29 -10.55
N PHE A 72 25.27 16.06 -9.84
CA PHE A 72 25.32 15.74 -8.43
C PHE A 72 24.26 14.72 -8.07
N THR A 73 24.57 13.90 -7.08
CA THR A 73 23.65 12.89 -6.53
C THR A 73 23.20 13.33 -5.15
N VAL A 74 21.89 13.30 -4.93
CA VAL A 74 21.28 13.49 -3.60
C VAL A 74 20.80 12.13 -3.10
N GLU A 75 21.41 11.69 -2.00
CA GLU A 75 21.04 10.47 -1.29
C GLU A 75 20.12 10.83 -0.12
N PHE A 76 18.92 10.26 -0.09
CA PHE A 76 17.95 10.46 0.99
C PHE A 76 18.07 9.36 2.04
N LYS A 77 17.72 9.67 3.29
CA LYS A 77 17.68 8.69 4.40
C LYS A 77 16.72 7.52 4.14
N SER A 78 15.77 7.69 3.23
CA SER A 78 14.88 6.62 2.78
C SER A 78 15.56 5.58 1.88
N GLY A 79 16.80 5.83 1.43
CA GLY A 79 17.50 5.01 0.43
C GLY A 79 17.18 5.40 -1.02
N VAL A 80 16.37 6.44 -1.24
CA VAL A 80 16.12 6.99 -2.58
C VAL A 80 17.32 7.83 -3.01
N ASN A 81 17.79 7.63 -4.24
CA ASN A 81 18.88 8.40 -4.84
C ASN A 81 18.38 9.15 -6.07
N ILE A 82 18.73 10.42 -6.19
CA ILE A 82 18.37 11.27 -7.33
C ILE A 82 19.65 11.84 -7.93
N ASP A 83 19.87 11.56 -9.21
CA ASP A 83 20.95 12.14 -10.00
C ASP A 83 20.44 13.36 -10.78
N ILE A 84 21.13 14.49 -10.61
CA ILE A 84 20.79 15.74 -11.26
C ILE A 84 21.91 16.10 -12.22
N THR A 85 21.61 16.03 -13.52
CA THR A 85 22.47 16.49 -14.61
C THR A 85 22.14 17.94 -14.95
N LYS A 86 23.16 18.75 -15.24
CA LYS A 86 22.95 20.14 -15.67
C LYS A 86 22.24 20.20 -17.04
N TYR A 87 20.96 20.60 -17.08
CA TYR A 87 20.36 21.19 -18.29
C TYR A 87 19.61 22.49 -17.99
N LYS A 88 19.66 23.37 -19.00
CA LYS A 88 19.47 24.83 -19.02
C LYS A 88 18.32 25.38 -18.15
N SER A 89 18.65 26.51 -17.52
CA SER A 89 17.78 27.59 -17.04
C SER A 89 16.28 27.30 -17.03
N ASP A 90 15.77 26.88 -15.88
CA ASP A 90 14.72 27.67 -15.26
C ASP A 90 14.98 27.81 -13.75
N SER A 91 15.48 28.99 -13.43
CA SER A 91 15.28 29.77 -12.21
C SER A 91 14.96 29.04 -10.90
N LYS A 92 15.95 29.10 -10.00
CA LYS A 92 15.90 29.01 -8.52
C LYS A 92 15.86 27.61 -7.90
N PHE A 93 16.99 26.92 -8.00
CA PHE A 93 17.52 26.17 -6.85
C PHE A 93 18.85 26.79 -6.43
N LEU A 94 18.80 28.01 -5.88
CA LEU A 94 19.94 28.54 -5.12
C LEU A 94 19.94 27.85 -3.75
N ILE A 95 20.92 26.97 -3.57
CA ILE A 95 21.20 26.28 -2.31
C ILE A 95 22.01 27.25 -1.44
N PHE A 96 21.35 27.86 -0.47
CA PHE A 96 21.91 28.28 0.82
C PHE A 96 20.91 27.95 1.91
#